data_AF-A0A2V6Z4X7-F1
#
_entry.id   AF-A0A2V6Z4X7-F1
#
_cell.length_a   1.000
_cell.length_b   1.000
_cell.length_c   1.000
_cell.angle_alpha   90.00
_cell.angle_beta   90.00
_cell.angle_gamma   90.00
#
_symmetry.space_group_name_H-M   'P 1'
#
loop_
_entity.id
_entity.type
_entity.pdbx_description
1 polymer ?
#
loop_
_entity_poly.entity_id
_entity_poly.type
_entity_poly.pdbx_seq_one_letter_code
_entity_poly.pdbx_strand_id
1 'polypeptide(L)'
;MASHAGLSSERWATFSLDQQILMIANEMNRAAKLMTPGDRGRLLSGYERTLQLTDLTVQVGRPALRRELLRWRDLVAALYVAAASDPIAHAAAFRALLLLAPEASKQLPLLRGG
;
A
#
# COMPACT_ATOMS: atom_id res chain seq x y z
N MET A 1 -8.40 28.28 -1.23
CA MET A 1 -7.11 27.92 -1.85
C MET A 1 -7.12 26.41 -2.09
N ALA A 2 -7.41 25.97 -3.31
CA ALA A 2 -7.62 24.56 -3.63
C ALA A 2 -6.27 23.83 -3.79
N SER A 3 -5.94 22.93 -2.86
CA SER A 3 -4.78 22.05 -2.97
C SER A 3 -5.09 20.91 -3.96
N HIS A 4 -4.75 21.11 -5.24
CA HIS A 4 -4.74 20.05 -6.24
C HIS A 4 -3.44 19.23 -6.14
N ALA A 5 -3.44 18.15 -5.36
CA ALA A 5 -2.42 17.10 -5.52
C ALA A 5 -2.87 15.69 -5.06
N GLY A 6 -4.16 15.49 -4.78
CA GLY A 6 -4.73 14.16 -4.57
C GLY A 6 -5.20 13.55 -5.90
N LEU A 7 -4.94 12.27 -6.11
CA LEU A 7 -5.58 11.54 -7.21
C LEU A 7 -7.07 11.42 -6.88
N SER A 8 -7.96 11.85 -7.79
CA SER A 8 -9.41 11.77 -7.54
C SER A 8 -9.93 10.33 -7.68
N SER A 9 -11.08 10.04 -7.08
CA SER A 9 -11.78 8.76 -7.23
C SER A 9 -12.08 8.42 -8.68
N GLU A 10 -12.49 9.40 -9.47
CA GLU A 10 -12.85 9.22 -10.88
C GLU A 10 -11.62 8.84 -11.70
N ARG A 11 -10.50 9.54 -11.48
CA ARG A 11 -9.23 9.21 -12.13
C ARG A 11 -8.67 7.87 -11.62
N TRP A 12 -8.89 7.54 -10.36
CA TRP A 12 -8.45 6.25 -9.82
C TRP A 12 -9.21 5.07 -10.43
N ALA A 13 -10.52 5.24 -10.65
CA ALA A 13 -11.38 4.24 -11.25
C ALA A 13 -11.01 3.88 -12.69
N THR A 14 -10.23 4.71 -13.40
CA THR A 14 -9.78 4.40 -14.78
C THR A 14 -8.68 3.34 -14.82
N PHE A 15 -7.99 3.08 -13.70
CA PHE A 15 -6.97 2.04 -13.61
C PHE A 15 -7.62 0.67 -13.34
N SER A 16 -7.05 -0.38 -13.92
CA SER A 16 -7.44 -1.75 -13.56
C SER A 16 -7.12 -2.02 -12.09
N LEU A 17 -7.82 -2.98 -11.49
CA LEU A 17 -7.53 -3.39 -10.12
C LEU A 17 -6.06 -3.81 -9.95
N ASP A 18 -5.50 -4.56 -10.91
CA ASP A 18 -4.09 -4.95 -10.88
C ASP A 18 -3.18 -3.71 -10.87
N GLN A 19 -3.46 -2.69 -11.69
CA GLN A 19 -2.70 -1.44 -11.70
C GLN A 19 -2.81 -0.69 -10.36
N GLN A 20 -4.02 -0.61 -9.78
CA GLN A 20 -4.24 0.02 -8.48
C GLN A 20 -3.42 -0.67 -7.39
N ILE A 21 -3.46 -2.01 -7.34
CA ILE A 21 -2.70 -2.82 -6.37
C ILE A 21 -1.18 -2.67 -6.59
N LEU A 22 -0.71 -2.69 -7.84
CA LEU A 22 0.70 -2.46 -8.17
C LEU A 22 1.18 -1.06 -7.77
N MET A 23 0.33 -0.04 -7.88
CA MET A 23 0.66 1.32 -7.44
C MET A 23 0.74 1.42 -5.91
N ILE A 24 -0.15 0.76 -5.17
CA ILE A 24 -0.05 0.64 -3.70
C ILE A 24 1.23 -0.12 -3.32
N ALA A 25 1.52 -1.22 -4.01
CA ALA A 25 2.72 -2.02 -3.84
C ALA A 25 4.01 -1.22 -4.07
N ASN A 26 4.02 -0.31 -5.03
CA ASN A 26 5.16 0.57 -5.28
C ASN A 26 5.44 1.51 -4.10
N GLU A 27 4.41 1.99 -3.40
CA GLU A 27 4.59 2.79 -2.18
C GLU A 27 5.15 1.95 -1.03
N MET A 28 4.64 0.71 -0.85
CA MET A 28 5.19 -0.23 0.13
C MET A 28 6.67 -0.52 -0.15
N ASN A 29 7.02 -0.78 -1.41
CA ASN A 29 8.41 -1.01 -1.80
C ASN A 29 9.32 0.21 -1.61
N ARG A 30 8.79 1.43 -1.77
CA ARG A 30 9.53 2.67 -1.42
C ARG A 30 9.74 2.76 0.10
N ALA A 31 8.70 2.50 0.89
CA ALA A 31 8.75 2.50 2.34
C ALA A 31 9.73 1.46 2.90
N ALA A 32 9.86 0.29 2.27
CA ALA A 32 10.83 -0.74 2.65
C ALA A 32 12.29 -0.23 2.71
N LYS A 33 12.62 0.82 1.94
CA LYS A 33 13.96 1.44 1.90
C LYS A 33 14.19 2.47 3.01
N LEU A 34 13.19 2.70 3.87
CA LEU A 34 13.12 3.80 4.84
C LEU A 34 12.93 3.28 6.28
N MET A 35 13.62 2.19 6.64
CA MET A 35 13.44 1.48 7.91
C MET A 35 14.43 1.90 9.00
N THR A 36 15.26 2.92 8.75
CA THR A 36 16.19 3.44 9.76
C THR A 36 15.50 4.50 10.63
N PRO A 37 15.93 4.72 11.89
CA PRO A 37 15.33 5.74 12.75
C PRO A 37 15.34 7.16 12.14
N GLY A 38 16.38 7.51 11.37
CA GLY A 38 16.50 8.80 10.71
C GLY A 38 15.49 9.02 9.57
N ASP A 39 14.90 7.94 9.04
CA ASP A 39 13.93 8.00 7.95
C ASP A 39 12.47 8.07 8.43
N ARG A 40 12.21 8.08 9.75
CA ARG A 40 10.87 7.88 10.33
C ARG A 40 9.78 8.75 9.69
N GLY A 41 10.05 10.04 9.49
CA GLY A 41 9.10 10.95 8.84
C GLY A 41 8.77 10.55 7.41
N ARG A 42 9.76 10.15 6.62
CA ARG A 42 9.58 9.71 5.22
C ARG A 42 8.86 8.37 5.15
N LEU A 43 9.16 7.47 6.08
CA LEU A 43 8.45 6.20 6.22
C LEU A 43 6.95 6.43 6.49
N LEU A 44 6.63 7.34 7.41
CA LEU A 44 5.24 7.73 7.72
C LEU A 44 4.52 8.28 6.49
N SER A 45 5.14 9.19 5.74
CA SER A 45 4.56 9.71 4.50
C SER A 45 4.34 8.62 3.44
N GLY A 46 5.23 7.62 3.38
CA GLY A 46 5.04 6.44 2.54
C GLY A 46 3.79 5.65 2.92
N TYR A 47 3.61 5.37 4.21
CA TYR A 47 2.41 4.70 4.71
C TYR A 47 1.13 5.52 4.56
N GLU A 48 1.16 6.83 4.75
CA GLU A 48 0.02 7.72 4.48
C GLU A 48 -0.43 7.58 3.02
N ARG A 49 0.53 7.58 2.10
CA ARG A 49 0.24 7.41 0.67
C ARG A 49 -0.32 6.03 0.36
N THR A 50 0.25 4.97 0.96
CA THR A 50 -0.28 3.60 0.87
C THR A 50 -1.74 3.54 1.34
N LEU A 51 -2.05 4.10 2.51
CA LEU A 51 -3.40 4.13 3.09
C LEU A 51 -4.36 4.90 2.18
N GLN A 52 -3.96 6.08 1.69
CA GLN A 52 -4.78 6.90 0.79
C GLN A 52 -5.17 6.14 -0.50
N LEU A 53 -4.20 5.50 -1.16
CA LEU A 53 -4.46 4.73 -2.39
C LEU A 53 -5.33 3.50 -2.13
N THR A 54 -5.21 2.91 -0.94
CA THR A 54 -6.04 1.78 -0.52
C THR A 54 -7.47 2.20 -0.28
N ASP A 55 -7.68 3.34 0.37
CA ASP A 55 -9.00 3.92 0.59
C ASP A 55 -9.67 4.29 -0.74
N LEU A 56 -8.93 4.86 -1.69
CA LEU A 56 -9.43 5.09 -3.05
C LEU A 56 -9.83 3.78 -3.74
N THR A 57 -9.02 2.72 -3.62
CA THR A 57 -9.32 1.39 -4.18
C THR A 57 -10.58 0.79 -3.56
N VAL A 58 -10.76 0.94 -2.25
CA VAL A 58 -11.96 0.50 -1.52
C VAL A 58 -13.21 1.24 -2.01
N GLN A 59 -13.10 2.55 -2.25
CA GLN A 59 -14.21 3.39 -2.72
C GLN A 59 -14.67 2.97 -4.13
N VAL A 60 -13.73 2.79 -5.07
CA VAL A 60 -14.07 2.50 -6.48
C VAL A 60 -14.20 1.00 -6.78
N GLY A 61 -13.77 0.13 -5.86
CA GLY A 61 -13.66 -1.31 -6.06
C GLY A 61 -14.96 -2.11 -5.88
N ARG A 62 -14.92 -3.37 -6.31
CA ARG A 62 -16.05 -4.32 -6.22
C ARG A 62 -16.20 -4.90 -4.81
N PRO A 63 -17.43 -5.29 -4.39
CA PRO A 63 -17.70 -5.78 -3.03
C PRO A 63 -16.85 -6.98 -2.58
N ALA A 64 -16.49 -7.88 -3.50
CA ALA A 64 -15.80 -9.13 -3.19
C ALA A 64 -14.40 -8.91 -2.58
N LEU A 65 -13.64 -7.93 -3.08
CA LEU A 65 -12.28 -7.64 -2.60
C LEU A 65 -12.25 -6.59 -1.49
N ARG A 66 -13.32 -5.80 -1.35
CA ARG A 66 -13.40 -4.69 -0.39
C ARG A 66 -13.07 -5.11 1.04
N ARG A 67 -13.58 -6.25 1.49
CA ARG A 67 -13.32 -6.74 2.86
C ARG A 67 -11.86 -7.09 3.10
N GLU A 68 -11.23 -7.78 2.16
CA GLU A 68 -9.82 -8.18 2.30
C GLU A 68 -8.89 -6.95 2.19
N LEU A 69 -9.22 -5.97 1.34
CA LEU A 69 -8.49 -4.70 1.31
C LEU A 69 -8.61 -3.90 2.61
N LEU A 70 -9.80 -3.88 3.24
CA LEU A 70 -9.98 -3.22 4.53
C LEU A 70 -9.19 -3.92 5.64
N ARG A 71 -9.20 -5.27 5.67
CA ARG A 71 -8.35 -6.04 6.61
C ARG A 71 -6.87 -5.78 6.38
N TRP A 72 -6.46 -5.73 5.12
CA TRP A 72 -5.08 -5.45 4.75
C TRP A 72 -4.67 -4.01 5.13
N ARG A 73 -5.58 -3.04 4.96
CA ARG A 73 -5.38 -1.65 5.39
C ARG A 73 -5.07 -1.55 6.87
N ASP A 74 -5.73 -2.36 7.71
CA ASP A 74 -5.47 -2.38 9.16
C ASP A 74 -4.04 -2.83 9.49
N LEU A 75 -3.44 -3.72 8.68
CA LEU A 75 -2.03 -4.09 8.83
C LEU A 75 -1.11 -2.88 8.60
N VAL A 76 -1.38 -2.07 7.58
CA VAL A 76 -0.59 -0.87 7.29
C VAL A 76 -0.84 0.22 8.34
N ALA A 77 -2.09 0.36 8.82
CA ALA A 77 -2.42 1.30 9.88
C ALA A 77 -1.67 0.97 11.17
N ALA A 78 -1.52 -0.32 11.52
CA ALA A 78 -0.71 -0.76 12.65
C ALA A 78 0.78 -0.35 12.49
N LEU A 79 1.34 -0.51 11.29
CA LEU A 79 2.72 -0.07 10.98
C LEU A 79 2.88 1.45 11.08
N TYR A 80 1.86 2.20 10.68
CA TYR A 80 1.88 3.67 10.72
C TYR A 80 1.98 4.19 12.16
N VAL A 81 1.13 3.68 13.06
CA VAL A 81 1.05 4.14 14.45
C VAL A 81 2.12 3.53 15.38
N ALA A 82 2.86 2.51 14.92
CA ALA A 82 3.91 1.87 15.70
C ALA A 82 5.01 2.86 16.13
N ALA A 83 5.58 2.67 17.33
CA ALA A 83 6.63 3.56 17.84
C ALA A 83 7.94 3.48 17.03
N ALA A 84 8.22 2.30 16.46
CA ALA A 84 9.40 2.03 15.63
C ALA A 84 8.99 1.29 14.36
N SER A 85 9.85 1.36 13.34
CA SER A 85 9.69 0.58 12.13
C SER A 85 9.89 -0.91 12.40
N ASP A 86 9.03 -1.74 11.83
CA ASP A 86 9.13 -3.20 11.87
C ASP A 86 9.26 -3.75 10.43
N PRO A 87 10.48 -4.07 9.98
CA PRO A 87 10.72 -4.59 8.64
C PRO A 87 10.04 -5.95 8.38
N ILE A 88 9.86 -6.77 9.43
CA ILE A 88 9.26 -8.11 9.30
C ILE A 88 7.75 -7.95 9.08
N ALA A 89 7.08 -7.17 9.92
CA ALA A 89 5.66 -6.89 9.77
C ALA A 89 5.38 -6.13 8.46
N HIS A 90 6.25 -5.20 8.05
CA HIS A 90 6.17 -4.55 6.75
C HIS A 90 6.24 -5.55 5.60
N ALA A 91 7.23 -6.45 5.60
CA ALA A 91 7.39 -7.45 4.55
C ALA A 91 6.19 -8.41 4.48
N ALA A 92 5.63 -8.79 5.64
CA ALA A 92 4.42 -9.61 5.72
C ALA A 92 3.21 -8.89 5.11
N ALA A 93 2.97 -7.62 5.49
CA ALA A 93 1.91 -6.80 4.90
C ALA A 93 2.12 -6.62 3.38
N PHE A 94 3.35 -6.36 2.94
CA PHE A 94 3.65 -6.19 1.53
C PHE A 94 3.37 -7.46 0.71
N ARG A 95 3.77 -8.64 1.21
CA ARG A 95 3.46 -9.93 0.57
C ARG A 95 1.96 -10.19 0.53
N ALA A 96 1.24 -9.89 1.60
CA ALA A 96 -0.22 -10.04 1.66
C ALA A 96 -0.92 -9.19 0.59
N LEU A 97 -0.47 -7.96 0.34
CA LEU A 97 -1.01 -7.09 -0.71
C LEU A 97 -0.89 -7.74 -2.10
N LEU A 98 0.29 -8.25 -2.43
CA LEU A 98 0.56 -8.83 -3.74
C LEU A 98 -0.28 -10.08 -4.00
N LEU A 99 -0.68 -10.80 -2.96
CA LEU A 99 -1.56 -11.96 -3.07
C LEU A 99 -3.03 -11.59 -3.36
N LEU A 100 -3.43 -10.32 -3.19
CA LEU A 100 -4.80 -9.86 -3.48
C LEU A 100 -5.11 -9.72 -4.97
N ALA A 101 -4.10 -9.72 -5.85
CA ALA A 101 -4.28 -9.54 -7.28
C ALA A 101 -3.37 -10.49 -8.08
N PRO A 102 -3.90 -11.23 -9.07
CA PRO A 102 -3.13 -12.21 -9.82
C PRO A 102 -1.88 -11.63 -10.47
N GLU A 103 -1.97 -10.44 -11.09
CA GLU A 103 -0.83 -9.83 -11.77
C GLU A 103 0.23 -9.35 -10.78
N ALA A 104 -0.21 -8.80 -9.65
CA ALA A 104 0.69 -8.37 -8.57
C ALA A 104 1.42 -9.56 -7.92
N SER A 105 0.77 -10.72 -7.83
CA SER A 105 1.35 -11.93 -7.24
C SER A 105 2.61 -12.42 -7.98
N LYS A 106 2.72 -12.11 -9.28
CA LYS A 106 3.91 -12.40 -10.10
C LYS A 106 5.16 -11.66 -9.63
N GLN A 107 5.03 -10.62 -8.82
CA GLN A 107 6.15 -9.89 -8.22
C GLN A 107 6.76 -10.62 -7.00
N LEU A 108 6.05 -11.59 -6.40
CA LEU A 108 6.50 -12.29 -5.19
C LEU A 108 7.88 -12.98 -5.31
N PRO A 109 8.25 -13.61 -6.44
CA PRO A 109 9.59 -14.19 -6.60
C PRO A 109 10.71 -13.15 -6.47
N LEU A 110 10.46 -11.90 -6.88
CA LEU A 110 11.45 -10.81 -6.80
C LEU A 110 11.70 -10.35 -5.35
N LEU A 111 10.76 -10.60 -4.44
CA LEU A 111 10.89 -10.28 -3.01
C LEU A 111 11.67 -11.33 -2.21
N ARG A 112 12.12 -12.42 -2.83
CA ARG A 112 12.90 -13.50 -2.18
C ARG A 112 14.39 -13.44 -2.50
N GLY A 113 14.82 -12.52 -3.37
CA GLY A 113 16.20 -12.41 -3.85
C GLY A 113 16.98 -11.18 -3.34
N GLY A 114 16.55 -10.56 -2.24
CA GLY A 114 17.19 -9.38 -1.64
C GLY A 114 17.55 -9.61 -0.18
#